data_AF-A0A0F4QNJ6-F1
#
_entry.id   AF-A0A0F4QNJ6-F1
#
_cell.length_a   1.000
_cell.length_b   1.000
_cell.length_c   1.000
_cell.angle_alpha   90.00
_cell.angle_beta   90.00
_cell.angle_gamma   90.00
#
_symmetry.space_group_name_H-M   'P 1'
#
loop_
_entity.id
_entity.type
_entity.pdbx_description
1 polymer ?
#
loop_
_entity_poly.entity_id
_entity_poly.type
_entity_poly.pdbx_seq_one_letter_code
_entity_poly.pdbx_strand_id
1 'polypeptide(L)'
;MKLTIPGAMQNALAPLVVVQKKWLAFWQVLNVAQRCYCSATILCLLGIFNEVPEDSSLYLGASLLALIAMTREFWPRFIHLWESLPGKAVILLFYAFIANYALAQAAGMVNDITGVNADHLPYSHNFSMLLSVPTWFVTTSILLLIVLQLIQPAYLFVLMLLRPFGLHKWWHSPDYQYPVTTGLVRFFFGLFLLYQMAVFISSTGMSRGVNSFLQHIFEGFTGQSIKVNVAVPEESQNVIARANVDAIAGSGLDDVTQAKLAEKQAELDEIKVQLSTFEKNADNYERHLQNVLTYFIYEYESDSRSRCEITPGTRIIELNDYELLEITKIDDEPTRYEFVVKPCISAAIGHQFRTK
;
A
#
# COMPACT_ATOMS: atom_id res chain seq x y z
N MET A 1 55.45 -3.30 -16.95
CA MET A 1 55.90 -1.89 -16.93
C MET A 1 55.35 -1.26 -15.65
N LYS A 2 56.14 -1.19 -14.57
CA LYS A 2 55.73 -0.55 -13.32
C LYS A 2 55.88 0.95 -13.52
N LEU A 3 54.78 1.69 -13.70
CA LEU A 3 54.82 3.15 -13.66
C LEU A 3 55.22 3.57 -12.23
N THR A 4 56.46 4.02 -12.08
CA THR A 4 56.95 4.63 -10.84
C THR A 4 56.35 6.01 -10.71
N ILE A 5 55.33 6.11 -9.87
CA ILE A 5 54.69 7.37 -9.48
C ILE A 5 55.72 8.22 -8.71
N PRO A 6 55.90 9.51 -9.02
CA PRO A 6 56.89 10.37 -8.38
C PRO A 6 56.66 10.50 -6.86
N GLY A 7 57.75 10.50 -6.08
CA GLY A 7 57.74 10.37 -4.61
C GLY A 7 56.95 11.42 -3.83
N ALA A 8 56.66 12.58 -4.42
CA ALA A 8 55.79 13.60 -3.81
C ALA A 8 54.30 13.17 -3.78
N MET A 9 53.86 12.37 -4.75
CA MET A 9 52.48 11.86 -4.84
C MET A 9 52.24 10.67 -3.89
N GLN A 10 53.29 9.91 -3.55
CA GLN A 10 53.21 8.80 -2.59
C GLN A 10 52.87 9.25 -1.18
N ASN A 11 53.39 10.41 -0.72
CA ASN A 11 53.08 10.95 0.60
C ASN A 11 51.65 11.49 0.70
N ALA A 12 51.11 12.04 -0.39
CA ALA A 12 49.71 12.49 -0.46
C ALA A 12 48.71 11.31 -0.54
N LEU A 13 49.10 10.19 -1.16
CA LEU A 13 48.27 8.99 -1.30
C LEU A 13 48.36 8.03 -0.11
N ALA A 14 49.40 8.13 0.72
CA ALA A 14 49.57 7.30 1.92
C ALA A 14 48.36 7.28 2.87
N PRO A 15 47.74 8.42 3.27
CA PRO A 15 46.54 8.38 4.11
C PRO A 15 45.35 7.72 3.40
N LEU A 16 45.20 7.93 2.09
CA LEU A 16 44.15 7.33 1.26
C LEU A 16 44.28 5.81 1.18
N VAL A 17 45.50 5.28 1.05
CA VAL A 17 45.77 3.83 1.03
C VAL A 17 45.52 3.20 2.41
N VAL A 18 45.83 3.89 3.49
CA VAL A 18 45.53 3.41 4.86
C VAL A 18 44.02 3.37 5.11
N VAL A 19 43.29 4.42 4.70
CA VAL A 19 41.83 4.46 4.79
C VAL A 19 41.21 3.36 3.93
N GLN A 20 41.68 3.17 2.70
CA GLN A 20 41.19 2.10 1.81
C GLN A 20 41.39 0.72 2.42
N LYS A 21 42.55 0.43 3.02
CA LYS A 21 42.81 -0.86 3.68
C LYS A 21 41.92 -1.08 4.90
N LYS A 22 41.74 -0.06 5.74
CA LYS A 22 40.83 -0.11 6.90
C LYS A 22 39.38 -0.32 6.46
N TRP A 23 38.95 0.35 5.38
CA TRP A 23 37.63 0.17 4.79
C TRP A 23 37.43 -1.24 4.24
N LEU A 24 38.43 -1.79 3.52
CA LEU A 24 38.36 -3.14 2.98
C LEU A 24 38.25 -4.19 4.09
N ALA A 25 39.03 -4.04 5.16
CA ALA A 25 38.97 -4.91 6.32
C ALA A 25 37.60 -4.83 7.03
N PHE A 26 37.06 -3.62 7.19
CA PHE A 26 35.71 -3.42 7.71
C PHE A 26 34.66 -4.11 6.82
N TRP A 27 34.67 -3.85 5.51
CA TRP A 27 33.73 -4.42 4.55
C TRP A 27 33.74 -5.95 4.52
N GLN A 28 34.91 -6.56 4.66
CA GLN A 28 35.06 -8.02 4.66
C GLN A 28 34.49 -8.68 5.93
N VAL A 29 34.55 -8.00 7.08
CA VAL A 29 34.01 -8.49 8.36
C VAL A 29 32.48 -8.42 8.41
N LEU A 30 31.85 -7.52 7.65
CA LEU A 30 30.40 -7.36 7.63
C LEU A 30 29.69 -8.53 6.93
N ASN A 31 28.57 -8.96 7.52
CA ASN A 31 27.67 -9.93 6.91
C ASN A 31 27.00 -9.37 5.65
N VAL A 32 26.53 -10.22 4.74
CA VAL A 32 25.92 -9.81 3.46
C VAL A 32 24.77 -8.82 3.67
N ALA A 33 23.90 -9.07 4.64
CA ALA A 33 22.81 -8.14 4.97
C ALA A 33 23.32 -6.79 5.49
N GLN A 34 24.37 -6.79 6.33
CA GLN A 34 24.99 -5.55 6.83
C GLN A 34 25.64 -4.75 5.70
N ARG A 35 26.26 -5.42 4.71
CA ARG A 35 26.78 -4.76 3.50
C ARG A 35 25.67 -4.08 2.71
N CYS A 36 24.52 -4.74 2.55
CA CYS A 36 23.36 -4.17 1.87
C CYS A 36 22.78 -2.95 2.62
N TYR A 37 22.70 -2.98 3.96
CA TYR A 37 22.32 -1.80 4.74
C TYR A 37 23.34 -0.66 4.63
N CYS A 38 24.63 -0.97 4.68
CA CYS A 38 25.67 0.04 4.48
C CYS A 38 25.59 0.68 3.10
N SER A 39 25.39 -0.11 2.03
CA SER A 39 25.20 0.46 0.68
C SER A 39 23.94 1.29 0.59
N ALA A 40 22.82 0.84 1.18
CA ALA A 40 21.58 1.62 1.21
C ALA A 40 21.77 2.95 1.97
N THR A 41 22.53 2.93 3.08
CA THR A 41 22.81 4.12 3.88
C THR A 41 23.67 5.12 3.09
N ILE A 42 24.68 4.65 2.36
CA ILE A 42 25.52 5.50 1.51
C ILE A 42 24.68 6.13 0.39
N LEU A 43 23.78 5.38 -0.25
CA LEU A 43 22.90 5.91 -1.28
C LEU A 43 21.92 6.95 -0.72
N CYS A 44 21.31 6.70 0.45
CA CYS A 44 20.46 7.70 1.09
C CYS A 44 21.23 8.98 1.44
N LEU A 45 22.45 8.85 1.98
CA LEU A 45 23.29 10.01 2.28
C LEU A 45 23.65 10.78 1.01
N LEU A 46 24.00 10.09 -0.08
CA LEU A 46 24.27 10.73 -1.38
C LEU A 46 23.04 11.45 -1.94
N GLY A 47 21.83 10.91 -1.75
CA GLY A 47 20.59 11.60 -2.13
C GLY A 47 20.41 12.89 -1.34
N ILE A 48 20.60 12.83 -0.01
CA ILE A 48 20.46 13.99 0.90
C ILE A 48 21.51 15.07 0.58
N PHE A 49 22.78 14.70 0.40
CA PHE A 49 23.85 15.67 0.14
C PHE A 49 23.72 16.39 -1.21
N ASN A 50 23.08 15.77 -2.18
CA ASN A 50 22.88 16.35 -3.52
C ASN A 50 21.50 17.01 -3.66
N GLU A 51 20.75 17.20 -2.57
CA GLU A 51 19.40 17.81 -2.55
C GLU A 51 18.47 17.20 -3.62
N VAL A 52 18.56 15.89 -3.79
CA VAL A 52 17.81 15.17 -4.83
C VAL A 52 16.35 15.02 -4.38
N PRO A 53 15.36 15.23 -5.26
CA PRO A 53 13.95 14.99 -4.93
C PRO A 53 13.71 13.57 -4.37
N GLU A 54 12.78 13.45 -3.42
CA GLU A 54 12.45 12.18 -2.76
C GLU A 54 12.00 11.08 -3.74
N ASP A 55 11.41 11.47 -4.88
CA ASP A 55 10.94 10.58 -5.95
C ASP A 55 12.06 10.02 -6.84
N SER A 56 13.31 10.41 -6.58
CA SER A 56 14.42 9.99 -7.41
C SER A 56 14.67 8.48 -7.35
N SER A 57 15.11 7.93 -8.49
CA SER A 57 15.52 6.52 -8.62
C SER A 57 16.59 6.09 -7.60
N LEU A 58 17.33 7.05 -7.02
CA LEU A 58 18.30 6.79 -5.96
C LEU A 58 17.65 6.32 -4.66
N TYR A 59 16.56 6.96 -4.21
CA TYR A 59 15.83 6.53 -3.00
C TYR A 59 15.12 5.20 -3.21
N LEU A 60 14.62 4.96 -4.43
CA LEU A 60 14.09 3.65 -4.84
C LEU A 60 15.18 2.57 -4.84
N GLY A 61 16.37 2.88 -5.34
CA GLY A 61 17.51 1.97 -5.29
C GLY A 61 17.93 1.63 -3.85
N ALA A 62 17.93 2.62 -2.96
CA ALA A 62 18.22 2.43 -1.54
C ALA A 62 17.14 1.58 -0.85
N SER A 63 15.86 1.79 -1.15
CA SER A 63 14.75 1.01 -0.59
C SER A 63 14.79 -0.44 -1.05
N LEU A 64 15.07 -0.71 -2.33
CA LEU A 64 15.24 -2.07 -2.84
C LEU A 64 16.40 -2.80 -2.16
N LEU A 65 17.54 -2.14 -1.97
CA LEU A 65 18.68 -2.73 -1.27
C LEU A 65 18.37 -3.02 0.20
N ALA A 66 17.64 -2.12 0.87
CA ALA A 66 17.17 -2.35 2.24
C ALA A 66 16.17 -3.52 2.31
N LEU A 67 15.28 -3.64 1.34
CA LEU A 67 14.32 -4.76 1.25
C LEU A 67 15.03 -6.10 1.04
N ILE A 68 16.05 -6.14 0.18
CA ILE A 68 16.89 -7.34 -0.02
C ILE A 68 17.62 -7.70 1.28
N ALA A 69 18.18 -6.70 1.97
CA ALA A 69 18.86 -6.92 3.25
C ALA A 69 17.92 -7.54 4.29
N MET A 70 16.73 -6.95 4.46
CA MET A 70 15.72 -7.44 5.41
C MET A 70 15.21 -8.82 5.04
N THR A 71 14.91 -9.07 3.76
CA THR A 71 14.47 -10.39 3.29
C THR A 71 15.52 -11.44 3.59
N ARG A 72 16.80 -11.13 3.39
CA ARG A 72 17.88 -12.07 3.65
C ARG A 72 18.05 -12.39 5.14
N GLU A 73 17.85 -11.42 6.02
CA GLU A 73 17.87 -11.62 7.47
C GLU A 73 16.64 -12.36 7.98
N PHE A 74 15.48 -12.10 7.37
CA PHE A 74 14.20 -12.71 7.73
C PHE A 74 14.13 -14.18 7.32
N TRP A 75 14.66 -14.52 6.13
CA TRP A 75 14.58 -15.86 5.55
C TRP A 75 14.92 -17.02 6.51
N PRO A 76 16.09 -17.06 7.19
CA PRO A 76 16.40 -18.16 8.10
C PRO A 76 15.42 -18.26 9.29
N ARG A 77 14.90 -17.14 9.78
CA ARG A 77 13.91 -17.12 10.86
C ARG A 77 12.55 -17.61 10.40
N PHE A 78 12.18 -17.24 9.17
CA PHE A 78 10.98 -17.76 8.53
C PHE A 78 11.05 -19.28 8.37
N ILE A 79 12.19 -19.86 7.97
CA ILE A 79 12.36 -21.31 7.89
C ILE A 79 12.16 -21.97 9.27
N HIS A 80 12.76 -21.44 10.33
CA HIS A 80 12.52 -21.97 11.67
C HIS A 80 11.06 -21.88 12.11
N LEU A 81 10.37 -20.78 11.81
CA LEU A 81 8.94 -20.62 12.08
C LEU A 81 8.13 -21.63 11.26
N TRP A 82 8.42 -21.77 9.96
CA TRP A 82 7.75 -22.68 9.05
C TRP A 82 7.97 -24.15 9.40
N GLU A 83 9.13 -24.53 9.92
CA GLU A 83 9.38 -25.90 10.37
C GLU A 83 8.66 -26.23 11.69
N SER A 84 8.39 -25.22 12.52
CA SER A 84 7.67 -25.39 13.77
C SER A 84 6.18 -25.68 13.55
N LEU A 85 5.63 -26.65 14.31
CA LEU A 85 4.19 -26.95 14.33
C LEU A 85 3.31 -25.71 14.62
N PRO A 86 3.57 -24.90 15.67
CA PRO A 86 2.75 -23.71 15.91
C PRO A 86 2.89 -22.66 14.81
N GLY A 87 4.09 -22.49 14.22
CA GLY A 87 4.29 -21.54 13.14
C GLY A 87 3.53 -21.91 11.87
N LYS A 88 3.49 -23.19 11.48
CA LYS A 88 2.64 -23.64 10.36
C LYS A 88 1.17 -23.32 10.59
N ALA A 89 0.65 -23.58 11.78
CA ALA A 89 -0.75 -23.31 12.11
C ALA A 89 -1.07 -21.82 12.00
N VAL A 90 -0.21 -20.95 12.54
CA VAL A 90 -0.38 -19.49 12.47
C VAL A 90 -0.34 -18.98 11.03
N ILE A 91 0.62 -19.46 10.22
CA ILE A 91 0.74 -19.04 8.82
C ILE A 91 -0.49 -19.49 8.02
N LEU A 92 -0.95 -20.73 8.19
CA LEU A 92 -2.16 -21.22 7.50
C LEU A 92 -3.42 -20.45 7.91
N LEU A 93 -3.57 -20.11 9.19
CA LEU A 93 -4.69 -19.27 9.66
C LEU A 93 -4.65 -17.89 9.00
N PHE A 94 -3.47 -17.27 8.93
CA PHE A 94 -3.30 -15.97 8.30
C PHE A 94 -3.62 -16.00 6.80
N TYR A 95 -3.16 -17.03 6.08
CA TYR A 95 -3.51 -17.21 4.67
C TYR A 95 -4.99 -17.48 4.44
N ALA A 96 -5.64 -18.25 5.31
CA ALA A 96 -7.09 -18.46 5.25
C ALA A 96 -7.85 -17.13 5.45
N PHE A 97 -7.40 -16.29 6.38
CA PHE A 97 -7.97 -14.96 6.59
C PHE A 97 -7.84 -14.07 5.35
N ILE A 98 -6.64 -13.98 4.76
CA ILE A 98 -6.41 -13.20 3.53
C ILE A 98 -7.26 -13.73 2.37
N ALA A 99 -7.35 -15.06 2.21
CA ALA A 99 -8.15 -15.66 1.14
C ALA A 99 -9.65 -15.32 1.27
N ASN A 100 -10.20 -15.41 2.48
CA ASN A 100 -11.60 -15.05 2.74
C ASN A 100 -11.85 -13.55 2.55
N TYR A 101 -10.89 -12.71 2.93
CA TYR A 101 -10.96 -11.27 2.68
C TYR A 101 -10.95 -10.96 1.17
N ALA A 102 -10.05 -11.57 0.40
CA ALA A 102 -9.99 -11.38 -1.04
C ALA A 102 -11.28 -11.84 -1.73
N LEU A 103 -11.88 -12.94 -1.26
CA LEU A 103 -13.17 -13.43 -1.76
C LEU A 103 -14.31 -12.45 -1.46
N ALA A 104 -14.39 -11.94 -0.23
CA ALA A 104 -15.40 -10.94 0.15
C ALA A 104 -15.22 -9.61 -0.61
N GLN A 105 -13.98 -9.15 -0.79
CA GLN A 105 -13.67 -7.95 -1.56
C GLN A 105 -14.08 -8.10 -3.04
N ALA A 106 -13.78 -9.25 -3.65
CA ALA A 106 -14.14 -9.53 -5.03
C ALA A 106 -15.66 -9.52 -5.23
N ALA A 107 -16.41 -10.16 -4.31
CA ALA A 107 -17.86 -10.13 -4.30
C ALA A 107 -18.42 -8.71 -4.13
N GLY A 108 -17.85 -7.92 -3.21
CA GLY A 108 -18.21 -6.51 -3.02
C GLY A 108 -18.04 -5.69 -4.29
N MET A 109 -16.90 -5.84 -4.97
CA MET A 109 -16.61 -5.12 -6.22
C MET A 109 -17.58 -5.47 -7.35
N VAL A 110 -17.98 -6.75 -7.49
CA VAL A 110 -18.99 -7.14 -8.48
C VAL A 110 -20.35 -6.53 -8.14
N ASN A 111 -20.77 -6.63 -6.88
CA ASN A 111 -22.04 -6.10 -6.39
C ASN A 111 -22.14 -4.57 -6.54
N ASP A 112 -21.04 -3.84 -6.30
CA ASP A 112 -21.00 -2.38 -6.47
C ASP A 112 -21.16 -1.94 -7.93
N ILE A 113 -20.73 -2.77 -8.90
CA ILE A 113 -20.87 -2.51 -10.33
C ILE A 113 -22.26 -2.88 -10.84
N THR A 114 -22.72 -4.09 -10.53
CA THR A 114 -23.93 -4.66 -11.12
C THR A 114 -25.20 -4.30 -10.35
N GLY A 115 -25.06 -3.90 -9.08
CA GLY A 115 -26.17 -3.63 -8.17
C GLY A 115 -26.91 -4.89 -7.72
N VAL A 116 -26.39 -6.08 -8.02
CA VAL A 116 -26.99 -7.38 -7.69
C VAL A 116 -25.97 -8.30 -7.03
N ASN A 117 -26.46 -9.28 -6.27
CA ASN A 117 -25.59 -10.21 -5.55
C ASN A 117 -24.62 -10.94 -6.52
N ALA A 118 -23.33 -10.94 -6.15
CA ALA A 118 -22.25 -11.51 -6.95
C ALA A 118 -22.38 -13.03 -7.14
N ASP A 119 -23.18 -13.72 -6.32
CA ASP A 119 -23.43 -15.17 -6.45
C ASP A 119 -24.07 -15.53 -7.81
N HIS A 120 -24.82 -14.62 -8.43
CA HIS A 120 -25.39 -14.82 -9.77
C HIS A 120 -24.36 -14.62 -10.90
N LEU A 121 -23.16 -14.12 -10.59
CA LEU A 121 -22.09 -13.83 -11.54
C LEU A 121 -20.79 -14.56 -11.16
N PRO A 122 -20.78 -15.91 -11.23
CA PRO A 122 -19.64 -16.71 -10.77
C PRO A 122 -18.36 -16.46 -11.58
N TYR A 123 -18.46 -16.10 -12.87
CA TYR A 123 -17.28 -15.83 -13.69
C TYR A 123 -16.69 -14.47 -13.37
N SER A 124 -17.49 -13.43 -13.21
CA SER A 124 -17.00 -12.11 -12.80
C SER A 124 -16.49 -12.10 -11.37
N HIS A 125 -17.11 -12.85 -10.46
CA HIS A 125 -16.59 -13.04 -9.11
C HIS A 125 -15.15 -13.60 -9.15
N ASN A 126 -14.94 -14.69 -9.89
CA ASN A 126 -13.61 -15.31 -10.01
C ASN A 126 -12.61 -14.40 -10.75
N PHE A 127 -13.06 -13.68 -11.78
CA PHE A 127 -12.21 -12.74 -12.51
C PHE A 127 -11.77 -11.57 -11.63
N SER A 128 -12.68 -10.99 -10.85
CA SER A 128 -12.37 -9.96 -9.85
C SER A 128 -11.35 -10.45 -8.81
N MET A 129 -11.47 -11.71 -8.36
CA MET A 129 -10.47 -12.34 -7.50
C MET A 129 -9.10 -12.45 -8.20
N LEU A 130 -9.06 -12.87 -9.47
CA LEU A 130 -7.81 -12.97 -10.23
C LEU A 130 -7.11 -11.62 -10.42
N LEU A 131 -7.87 -10.52 -10.58
CA LEU A 131 -7.33 -9.17 -10.70
C LEU A 131 -6.75 -8.65 -9.37
N SER A 132 -7.40 -8.95 -8.25
CA SER A 132 -7.06 -8.39 -6.93
C SER A 132 -5.98 -9.18 -6.18
N VAL A 133 -5.95 -10.52 -6.29
CA VAL A 133 -5.06 -11.40 -5.50
C VAL A 133 -3.56 -11.10 -5.64
N PRO A 134 -2.99 -10.90 -6.84
CA PRO A 134 -1.54 -10.65 -6.97
C PRO A 134 -1.10 -9.40 -6.21
N THR A 135 -1.90 -8.34 -6.31
CA THR A 135 -1.68 -7.07 -5.63
C THR A 135 -1.73 -7.23 -4.12
N TRP A 136 -2.72 -7.96 -3.61
CA TRP A 136 -2.87 -8.25 -2.18
C TRP A 136 -1.74 -9.12 -1.64
N PHE A 137 -1.32 -10.13 -2.40
CA PHE A 137 -0.23 -11.01 -2.00
C PHE A 137 1.09 -10.25 -1.81
N VAL A 138 1.43 -9.36 -2.75
CA VAL A 138 2.65 -8.54 -2.66
C VAL A 138 2.56 -7.55 -1.49
N THR A 139 1.44 -6.82 -1.39
CA THR A 139 1.25 -5.77 -0.38
C THR A 139 1.28 -6.34 1.04
N THR A 140 0.54 -7.42 1.28
CA THR A 140 0.48 -8.06 2.62
C THR A 140 1.82 -8.69 3.00
N SER A 141 2.55 -9.28 2.04
CA SER A 141 3.87 -9.88 2.30
C SER A 141 4.91 -8.83 2.70
N ILE A 142 4.97 -7.70 1.98
CA ILE A 142 5.90 -6.61 2.28
C ILE A 142 5.52 -5.95 3.62
N LEU A 143 4.22 -5.68 3.85
CA LEU A 143 3.73 -5.11 5.10
C LEU A 143 4.08 -6.00 6.30
N LEU A 144 3.83 -7.32 6.20
CA LEU A 144 4.15 -8.27 7.27
C LEU A 144 5.65 -8.30 7.57
N LEU A 145 6.48 -8.30 6.54
CA LEU A 145 7.94 -8.25 6.69
C LEU A 145 8.38 -6.98 7.41
N ILE A 146 7.83 -5.82 7.06
CA ILE A 146 8.13 -4.53 7.72
C ILE A 146 7.67 -4.55 9.19
N VAL A 147 6.44 -5.00 9.46
CA VAL A 147 5.90 -5.09 10.83
C VAL A 147 6.76 -6.01 11.71
N LEU A 148 7.11 -7.19 11.20
CA LEU A 148 8.00 -8.12 11.92
C LEU A 148 9.40 -7.53 12.16
N GLN A 149 9.89 -6.69 11.25
CA GLN A 149 11.15 -6.00 11.42
C GLN A 149 11.07 -4.88 12.48
N LEU A 150 9.95 -4.17 12.57
CA LEU A 150 9.73 -3.13 13.59
C LEU A 150 9.59 -3.70 15.01
N ILE A 151 9.13 -4.95 15.16
CA ILE A 151 9.04 -5.63 16.47
C ILE A 151 10.44 -5.96 17.05
N GLN A 152 11.43 -6.26 16.21
CA GLN A 152 12.77 -6.68 16.65
C GLN A 152 13.53 -5.62 17.49
N PRO A 153 13.61 -4.33 17.10
CA PRO A 153 14.22 -3.31 17.93
C PRO A 153 13.41 -3.03 19.20
N ALA A 154 12.08 -3.12 19.16
CA ALA A 154 11.24 -3.02 20.36
C ALA A 154 11.59 -4.12 21.36
N TYR A 155 11.83 -5.35 20.89
CA TYR A 155 12.30 -6.45 21.72
C TYR A 155 13.68 -6.16 22.37
N LEU A 156 14.63 -5.59 21.62
CA LEU A 156 15.93 -5.18 22.17
C LEU A 156 15.77 -4.08 23.23
N PHE A 157 14.87 -3.14 23.02
CA PHE A 157 14.55 -2.09 23.98
C PHE A 157 13.96 -2.67 25.28
N VAL A 158 13.03 -3.62 25.17
CA VAL A 158 12.47 -4.34 26.32
C VAL A 158 13.56 -5.13 27.07
N LEU A 159 14.46 -5.82 26.36
CA LEU A 159 15.61 -6.47 26.99
C LEU A 159 16.54 -5.48 27.71
N MET A 160 16.73 -4.28 27.16
CA MET A 160 17.49 -3.23 27.82
C MET A 160 16.82 -2.76 29.11
N LEU A 161 15.48 -2.65 29.13
CA LEU A 161 14.70 -2.29 30.31
C LEU A 161 14.63 -3.42 31.35
N LEU A 162 14.72 -4.68 30.92
CA LEU A 162 14.77 -5.86 31.79
C LEU A 162 16.18 -6.16 32.32
N ARG A 163 17.22 -5.53 31.76
CA ARG A 163 18.59 -5.63 32.22
C ARG A 163 18.79 -5.34 33.72
N PRO A 164 18.17 -4.33 34.35
CA PRO A 164 18.22 -4.15 35.80
C PRO A 164 17.63 -5.31 36.62
N PHE A 165 16.79 -6.15 36.02
CA PHE A 165 16.14 -7.29 36.69
C PHE A 165 16.87 -8.63 36.46
N GLY A 166 18.03 -8.64 35.81
CA GLY A 166 18.88 -9.83 35.69
C GLY A 166 18.39 -10.92 34.72
N LEU A 167 17.32 -10.67 33.96
CA LEU A 167 16.83 -11.60 32.93
C LEU A 167 17.74 -11.53 31.69
N HIS A 168 18.52 -12.59 31.43
CA HIS A 168 19.46 -12.62 30.31
C HIS A 168 19.00 -13.55 29.17
N LYS A 169 18.93 -12.97 27.97
CA LYS A 169 19.01 -13.56 26.61
C LYS A 169 18.13 -14.77 26.27
N TRP A 170 17.01 -14.55 25.58
CA TRP A 170 16.23 -15.63 24.94
C TRP A 170 16.26 -15.60 23.40
N TRP A 171 16.87 -14.59 22.76
CA TRP A 171 16.75 -14.43 21.29
C TRP A 171 17.94 -13.68 20.66
N HIS A 172 19.14 -14.23 20.72
CA HIS A 172 20.27 -13.70 19.93
C HIS A 172 20.88 -14.84 19.11
N SER A 173 20.95 -14.69 17.78
CA SER A 173 21.85 -15.50 16.97
C SER A 173 23.30 -15.06 17.28
N PRO A 174 24.24 -16.00 17.48
CA PRO A 174 25.60 -15.71 17.93
C PRO A 174 26.48 -14.96 16.91
N ASP A 175 26.02 -14.72 15.68
CA ASP A 175 26.88 -14.27 14.57
C ASP A 175 26.93 -12.74 14.33
N TYR A 176 26.25 -11.92 15.14
CA TYR A 176 26.30 -10.46 14.98
C TYR A 176 27.34 -9.82 15.91
N GLN A 177 28.42 -9.29 15.34
CA GLN A 177 29.42 -8.51 16.09
C GLN A 177 28.85 -7.22 16.70
N TYR A 178 27.92 -6.55 16.00
CA TYR A 178 27.33 -5.28 16.44
C TYR A 178 25.79 -5.34 16.49
N PRO A 179 25.21 -6.00 17.52
CA PRO A 179 23.77 -6.25 17.58
C PRO A 179 22.94 -4.98 17.81
N VAL A 180 23.44 -4.04 18.62
CA VAL A 180 22.70 -2.81 18.96
C VAL A 180 22.64 -1.83 17.79
N THR A 181 23.79 -1.56 17.13
CA THR A 181 23.84 -0.63 15.99
C THR A 181 23.07 -1.17 14.80
N THR A 182 23.18 -2.48 14.53
CA THR A 182 22.38 -3.13 13.48
C THR A 182 20.89 -3.05 13.83
N GLY A 183 20.51 -3.18 15.10
CA GLY A 183 19.12 -2.98 15.56
C GLY A 183 18.59 -1.56 15.30
N LEU A 184 19.39 -0.52 15.57
CA LEU A 184 19.03 0.87 15.28
C LEU A 184 18.89 1.13 13.78
N VAL A 185 19.85 0.66 12.97
CA VAL A 185 19.80 0.79 11.51
C VAL A 185 18.55 0.11 10.95
N ARG A 186 18.19 -1.08 11.45
CA ARG A 186 16.95 -1.77 11.07
C ARG A 186 15.70 -0.97 11.41
N PHE A 187 15.67 -0.32 12.58
CA PHE A 187 14.53 0.51 12.97
C PHE A 187 14.33 1.68 12.01
N PHE A 188 15.40 2.43 11.70
CA PHE A 188 15.34 3.55 10.76
C PHE A 188 14.94 3.10 9.36
N PHE A 189 15.55 2.03 8.83
CA PHE A 189 15.16 1.50 7.53
C PHE A 189 13.75 0.89 7.53
N GLY A 190 13.28 0.35 8.66
CA GLY A 190 11.91 -0.14 8.80
C GLY A 190 10.88 0.98 8.68
N LEU A 191 11.12 2.10 9.37
CA LEU A 191 10.28 3.30 9.25
C LEU A 191 10.38 3.93 7.86
N PHE A 192 11.58 4.00 7.29
CA PHE A 192 11.79 4.50 5.93
C PHE A 192 11.05 3.66 4.89
N LEU A 193 11.13 2.33 4.97
CA LEU A 193 10.39 1.43 4.08
C LEU A 193 8.89 1.49 4.31
N LEU A 194 8.43 1.70 5.55
CA LEU A 194 7.01 1.91 5.83
C LEU A 194 6.49 3.18 5.16
N TYR A 195 7.24 4.29 5.27
CA TYR A 195 6.92 5.54 4.58
C TYR A 195 6.90 5.33 3.06
N GLN A 196 7.93 4.72 2.49
CA GLN A 196 8.00 4.48 1.05
C GLN A 196 6.89 3.55 0.55
N MET A 197 6.51 2.55 1.34
CA MET A 197 5.37 1.70 1.02
C MET A 197 4.05 2.48 1.07
N ALA A 198 3.86 3.37 2.05
CA ALA A 198 2.68 4.22 2.13
C ALA A 198 2.57 5.18 0.93
N VAL A 199 3.68 5.80 0.53
CA VAL A 199 3.75 6.64 -0.67
C VAL A 199 3.49 5.81 -1.92
N PHE A 200 4.08 4.62 -2.04
CA PHE A 200 3.84 3.71 -3.17
C PHE A 200 2.38 3.29 -3.29
N ILE A 201 1.74 2.88 -2.18
CA ILE A 201 0.33 2.49 -2.15
C ILE A 201 -0.57 3.68 -2.54
N SER A 202 -0.21 4.89 -2.13
CA SER A 202 -0.96 6.11 -2.42
C SER A 202 -0.75 6.59 -3.87
N SER A 203 0.44 6.43 -4.43
CA SER A 203 0.75 6.81 -5.81
C SER A 203 0.17 5.84 -6.82
N THR A 204 0.09 4.55 -6.50
CA THR A 204 -0.55 3.54 -7.37
C THR A 204 -2.08 3.54 -7.29
N GLY A 205 -2.67 4.22 -6.30
CA GLY A 205 -4.12 4.23 -6.06
C GLY A 205 -4.67 3.02 -5.30
N MET A 206 -3.80 2.19 -4.72
CA MET A 206 -4.21 1.01 -3.94
C MET A 206 -4.63 1.37 -2.50
N SER A 207 -4.51 2.62 -2.10
CA SER A 207 -4.75 3.11 -0.74
C SER A 207 -6.14 2.80 -0.21
N ARG A 208 -7.19 2.89 -1.04
CA ARG A 208 -8.58 2.62 -0.63
C ARG A 208 -8.78 1.18 -0.17
N GLY A 209 -8.28 0.22 -0.95
CA GLY A 209 -8.32 -1.19 -0.59
C GLY A 209 -7.52 -1.48 0.68
N VAL A 210 -6.29 -0.97 0.78
CA VAL A 210 -5.43 -1.18 1.96
C VAL A 210 -6.04 -0.58 3.22
N ASN A 211 -6.66 0.61 3.13
CA ASN A 211 -7.30 1.26 4.27
C ASN A 211 -8.51 0.46 4.77
N SER A 212 -9.35 -0.06 3.87
CA SER A 212 -10.48 -0.91 4.27
C SER A 212 -10.01 -2.20 4.96
N PHE A 213 -8.95 -2.84 4.44
CA PHE A 213 -8.34 -4.02 5.08
C PHE A 213 -7.87 -3.74 6.51
N LEU A 214 -7.16 -2.62 6.72
CA LEU A 214 -6.68 -2.23 8.05
C LEU A 214 -7.83 -1.90 9.01
N GLN A 215 -8.87 -1.23 8.53
CA GLN A 215 -10.08 -0.96 9.32
C GLN A 215 -10.75 -2.26 9.77
N HIS A 216 -10.92 -3.23 8.88
CA HIS A 216 -11.51 -4.53 9.22
C HIS A 216 -10.67 -5.35 10.21
N ILE A 217 -9.34 -5.31 10.09
CA ILE A 217 -8.46 -5.91 11.09
C ILE A 217 -8.70 -5.24 12.46
N PHE A 218 -8.70 -3.92 12.50
CA PHE A 218 -8.87 -3.17 13.75
C PHE A 218 -10.24 -3.42 14.39
N GLU A 219 -11.30 -3.41 13.58
CA GLU A 219 -12.66 -3.77 13.97
C GLU A 219 -12.75 -5.18 14.55
N GLY A 220 -12.11 -6.15 13.90
CA GLY A 220 -12.06 -7.53 14.38
C GLY A 220 -11.37 -7.69 15.73
N PHE A 221 -10.35 -6.87 16.02
CA PHE A 221 -9.62 -6.90 17.30
C PHE A 221 -10.30 -6.09 18.42
N THR A 222 -10.89 -4.95 18.10
CA THR A 222 -11.42 -4.00 19.10
C THR A 222 -12.94 -4.06 19.26
N GLY A 223 -13.66 -4.64 18.30
CA GLY A 223 -15.12 -4.60 18.25
C GLY A 223 -15.68 -3.19 18.00
N GLN A 224 -14.84 -2.20 17.70
CA GLN A 224 -15.23 -0.81 17.45
C GLN A 224 -14.90 -0.42 16.00
N SER A 225 -15.90 0.09 15.28
CA SER A 225 -15.73 0.69 13.96
C SER A 225 -15.11 2.08 14.10
N ILE A 226 -13.81 2.20 13.88
CA ILE A 226 -13.17 3.51 13.72
C ILE A 226 -13.46 3.99 12.30
N LYS A 227 -14.45 4.88 12.17
CA LYS A 227 -14.60 5.70 10.96
C LYS A 227 -13.48 6.73 10.95
N VAL A 228 -12.37 6.42 10.28
CA VAL A 228 -11.34 7.42 9.97
C VAL A 228 -11.92 8.33 8.90
N ASN A 229 -12.74 9.30 9.30
CA ASN A 229 -13.14 10.39 8.43
C ASN A 229 -11.92 11.30 8.23
N VAL A 230 -11.09 10.99 7.24
CA VAL A 230 -10.32 12.05 6.55
C VAL A 230 -11.31 12.76 5.63
N ALA A 231 -12.31 13.41 6.23
CA ALA A 231 -13.09 14.38 5.48
C ALA A 231 -12.14 15.56 5.27
N VAL A 232 -11.62 15.72 4.05
CA VAL A 232 -11.26 17.04 3.56
C VAL A 232 -12.52 17.88 3.78
N PRO A 233 -12.50 18.89 4.66
CA PRO A 233 -13.70 19.68 4.89
C PRO A 233 -14.04 20.37 3.57
N GLU A 234 -15.13 19.94 2.93
CA GLU A 234 -15.80 20.71 1.89
C GLU A 234 -16.15 22.08 2.49
N GLU A 235 -15.34 23.07 2.11
CA GLU A 235 -15.70 24.44 1.75
C GLU A 235 -16.70 25.26 2.60
N SER A 236 -17.00 24.88 3.84
CA SER A 236 -17.96 25.61 4.69
C SER A 236 -17.40 26.14 6.02
N GLN A 237 -16.22 25.68 6.45
CA GLN A 237 -15.56 26.23 7.67
C GLN A 237 -14.47 27.26 7.38
N ASN A 238 -14.01 27.39 6.14
CA ASN A 238 -13.06 28.42 5.74
C ASN A 238 -13.69 29.83 5.68
N VAL A 239 -15.02 29.94 5.68
CA VAL A 239 -15.70 31.26 5.75
C VAL A 239 -15.60 31.83 7.16
N ILE A 240 -15.63 31.00 8.21
CA ILE A 240 -15.53 31.48 9.61
C ILE A 240 -14.07 31.81 9.96
N ALA A 241 -13.10 31.10 9.40
CA ALA A 241 -11.68 31.43 9.56
C ALA A 241 -11.30 32.69 8.76
N ARG A 242 -11.76 32.83 7.50
CA ARG A 242 -11.49 34.03 6.68
C ARG A 242 -12.22 35.28 7.21
N ALA A 243 -13.46 35.15 7.70
CA ALA A 243 -14.18 36.26 8.33
C ALA A 243 -13.51 36.77 9.61
N ASN A 244 -12.80 35.89 10.35
CA ASN A 244 -12.00 36.32 11.49
C ASN A 244 -10.64 36.91 11.08
N VAL A 245 -10.07 36.55 9.92
CA VAL A 245 -8.83 37.18 9.42
C VAL A 245 -9.10 38.60 8.90
N ASP A 246 -10.22 38.83 8.20
CA ASP A 246 -10.58 40.17 7.75
C ASP A 246 -11.07 41.09 8.89
N ALA A 247 -11.61 40.52 9.98
CA ALA A 247 -11.97 41.26 11.19
C ALA A 247 -10.77 41.56 12.12
N ILE A 248 -9.66 40.81 12.02
CA ILE A 248 -8.42 41.03 12.80
C ILE A 248 -7.45 41.97 12.05
N ALA A 249 -7.68 42.26 10.77
CA ALA A 249 -6.92 43.26 10.00
C ALA A 249 -6.98 44.69 10.58
N GLY A 250 -7.86 44.94 11.57
CA GLY A 250 -7.98 46.21 12.28
C GLY A 250 -7.29 46.28 13.66
N SER A 251 -6.73 45.17 14.17
CA SER A 251 -6.08 45.16 15.49
C SER A 251 -4.61 44.76 15.35
N GLY A 252 -3.70 45.68 15.67
CA GLY A 252 -2.25 45.53 15.55
C GLY A 252 -1.73 44.19 16.06
N LEU A 253 -1.54 43.26 15.13
CA LEU A 253 -0.86 41.99 15.34
C LEU A 253 0.55 42.14 14.75
N ASP A 254 1.57 41.76 15.51
CA ASP A 254 2.96 41.82 15.07
C ASP A 254 3.16 41.07 13.74
N ASP A 255 3.86 41.70 12.80
CA ASP A 255 4.18 41.23 11.44
C ASP A 255 4.75 39.79 11.41
N VAL A 256 5.46 39.42 12.49
CA VAL A 256 6.04 38.08 12.73
C VAL A 256 4.97 37.00 12.90
N THR A 257 3.83 37.33 13.51
CA THR A 257 2.73 36.37 13.75
C THR A 257 1.95 36.10 12.47
N GLN A 258 1.82 37.12 11.61
CA GLN A 258 1.17 37.00 10.31
C GLN A 258 2.03 36.19 9.32
N ALA A 259 3.35 36.38 9.34
CA ALA A 259 4.29 35.56 8.56
C ALA A 259 4.25 34.08 8.94
N LYS A 260 4.24 33.75 10.24
CA LYS A 260 4.14 32.35 10.72
C LYS A 260 2.81 31.69 10.37
N LEU A 261 1.72 32.45 10.33
CA LEU A 261 0.40 31.93 9.95
C LEU A 261 0.34 31.65 8.44
N ALA A 262 0.95 32.51 7.62
CA ALA A 262 1.05 32.32 6.18
C ALA A 262 1.92 31.11 5.81
N GLU A 263 3.05 30.90 6.50
CA GLU A 263 3.92 29.72 6.34
C GLU A 263 3.17 28.43 6.66
N LYS A 264 2.48 28.38 7.80
CA LYS A 264 1.68 27.21 8.20
C LYS A 264 0.49 26.94 7.26
N GLN A 265 -0.09 28.00 6.68
CA GLN A 265 -1.15 27.86 5.68
C GLN A 265 -0.60 27.30 4.36
N ALA A 266 0.58 27.72 3.94
CA ALA A 266 1.25 27.19 2.74
C ALA A 266 1.59 25.70 2.90
N GLU A 267 2.11 25.28 4.05
CA GLU A 267 2.36 23.86 4.37
C GLU A 267 1.05 23.03 4.33
N LEU A 268 -0.04 23.56 4.90
CA LEU A 268 -1.33 22.88 4.90
C LEU A 268 -1.92 22.74 3.48
N ASP A 269 -1.76 23.75 2.65
CA ASP A 269 -2.25 23.74 1.27
C ASP A 269 -1.43 22.77 0.39
N GLU A 270 -0.12 22.64 0.62
CA GLU A 270 0.71 21.60 0.00
C GLU A 270 0.24 20.18 0.37
N ILE A 271 0.01 19.92 1.66
CA ILE A 271 -0.50 18.62 2.14
C ILE A 271 -1.86 18.29 1.51
N LYS A 272 -2.76 19.28 1.40
CA LYS A 272 -4.06 19.09 0.73
C LYS A 272 -3.91 18.74 -0.74
N VAL A 273 -2.99 19.38 -1.46
CA VAL A 273 -2.72 19.08 -2.88
C VAL A 273 -2.23 17.64 -3.02
N GLN A 274 -1.28 17.21 -2.17
CA GLN A 274 -0.80 15.83 -2.16
C GLN A 274 -1.92 14.83 -1.85
N LEU A 275 -2.73 15.09 -0.82
CA LEU A 275 -3.87 14.24 -0.45
C LEU A 275 -4.89 14.11 -1.59
N SER A 276 -5.26 15.23 -2.23
CA SER A 276 -6.17 15.22 -3.37
C SER A 276 -5.62 14.44 -4.58
N THR A 277 -4.29 14.42 -4.74
CA THR A 277 -3.62 13.63 -5.78
C THR A 277 -3.70 12.14 -5.46
N PHE A 278 -3.51 11.76 -4.19
CA PHE A 278 -3.67 10.37 -3.74
C PHE A 278 -5.11 9.87 -3.88
N GLU A 279 -6.11 10.71 -3.57
CA GLU A 279 -7.52 10.39 -3.80
C GLU A 279 -7.83 10.18 -5.29
N LYS A 280 -7.36 11.09 -6.16
CA LYS A 280 -7.52 10.95 -7.61
C LYS A 280 -6.86 9.68 -8.15
N ASN A 281 -5.69 9.31 -7.65
CA ASN A 281 -5.01 8.07 -8.04
C ASN A 281 -5.82 6.85 -7.60
N ALA A 282 -6.38 6.87 -6.39
CA ALA A 282 -7.26 5.82 -5.91
C ALA A 282 -8.51 5.66 -6.79
N ASP A 283 -9.17 6.77 -7.13
CA ASP A 283 -10.34 6.77 -8.01
C ASP A 283 -9.99 6.30 -9.42
N ASN A 284 -8.81 6.67 -9.94
CA ASN A 284 -8.34 6.21 -11.26
C ASN A 284 -8.10 4.69 -11.26
N TYR A 285 -7.48 4.17 -10.21
CA TYR A 285 -7.20 2.73 -10.06
C TYR A 285 -8.49 1.93 -9.94
N GLU A 286 -9.42 2.38 -9.09
CA GLU A 286 -10.73 1.74 -8.92
C GLU A 286 -11.54 1.77 -10.22
N ARG A 287 -11.60 2.93 -10.90
CA ARG A 287 -12.25 3.04 -12.21
C ARG A 287 -11.60 2.12 -13.24
N HIS A 288 -10.28 1.97 -13.23
CA HIS A 288 -9.61 1.05 -14.15
C HIS A 288 -10.04 -0.40 -13.91
N LEU A 289 -10.04 -0.85 -12.66
CA LEU A 289 -10.49 -2.19 -12.30
C LEU A 289 -11.98 -2.39 -12.64
N GLN A 290 -12.83 -1.41 -12.31
CA GLN A 290 -14.26 -1.43 -12.65
C GLN A 290 -14.48 -1.50 -14.15
N ASN A 291 -13.76 -0.73 -14.96
CA ASN A 291 -13.87 -0.76 -16.42
C ASN A 291 -13.50 -2.13 -17.00
N VAL A 292 -12.42 -2.73 -16.50
CA VAL A 292 -11.99 -4.08 -16.93
C VAL A 292 -13.01 -5.14 -16.53
N LEU A 293 -13.54 -5.07 -15.30
CA LEU A 293 -14.57 -5.99 -14.82
C LEU A 293 -15.89 -5.82 -15.57
N THR A 294 -16.32 -4.58 -15.81
CA THR A 294 -17.54 -4.25 -16.55
C THR A 294 -17.47 -4.73 -17.99
N TYR A 295 -16.33 -4.50 -18.66
CA TYR A 295 -16.08 -5.06 -19.99
C TYR A 295 -16.16 -6.59 -19.97
N PHE A 296 -15.62 -7.24 -18.94
CA PHE A 296 -15.69 -8.68 -18.80
C PHE A 296 -17.13 -9.19 -18.62
N ILE A 297 -17.91 -8.55 -17.73
CA ILE A 297 -19.32 -8.89 -17.50
C ILE A 297 -20.09 -8.80 -18.82
N TYR A 298 -19.94 -7.69 -19.55
CA TYR A 298 -20.63 -7.49 -20.82
C TYR A 298 -20.16 -8.51 -21.89
N GLU A 299 -18.86 -8.66 -22.10
CA GLU A 299 -18.39 -9.43 -23.25
C GLU A 299 -18.41 -10.96 -23.03
N TYR A 300 -18.17 -11.41 -21.80
CA TYR A 300 -17.91 -12.83 -21.50
C TYR A 300 -18.94 -13.50 -20.58
N GLU A 301 -19.60 -12.76 -19.69
CA GLU A 301 -20.60 -13.37 -18.79
C GLU A 301 -22.04 -13.16 -19.25
N SER A 302 -22.32 -12.07 -19.96
CA SER A 302 -23.66 -11.78 -20.44
C SER A 302 -23.96 -12.37 -21.82
N ASP A 303 -25.21 -12.78 -21.99
CA ASP A 303 -25.72 -13.41 -23.20
C ASP A 303 -26.35 -12.38 -24.14
N SER A 304 -26.16 -12.60 -25.44
CA SER A 304 -26.78 -11.79 -26.51
C SER A 304 -28.20 -12.23 -26.88
N ARG A 305 -28.65 -13.37 -26.36
CA ARG A 305 -29.96 -13.98 -26.65
C ARG A 305 -30.54 -14.54 -25.37
N SER A 306 -31.83 -14.35 -25.15
CA SER A 306 -32.53 -14.88 -23.98
C SER A 306 -33.91 -15.40 -24.32
N ARG A 307 -34.54 -16.05 -23.34
CA ARG A 307 -35.94 -16.50 -23.43
C ARG A 307 -36.93 -15.40 -23.04
N CYS A 308 -36.43 -14.30 -22.49
CA CYS A 308 -37.19 -13.13 -22.06
C CYS A 308 -37.19 -12.05 -23.16
N GLU A 309 -38.13 -11.12 -23.12
CA GLU A 309 -38.12 -9.92 -23.97
C GLU A 309 -36.88 -9.06 -23.63
N ILE A 310 -36.07 -8.70 -24.64
CA ILE A 310 -34.85 -7.90 -24.50
C ILE A 310 -34.86 -6.70 -25.44
N THR A 311 -34.17 -5.63 -25.04
CA THR A 311 -33.98 -4.46 -25.90
C THR A 311 -32.99 -4.80 -27.02
N PRO A 312 -33.22 -4.41 -28.29
CA PRO A 312 -32.28 -4.68 -29.35
C PRO A 312 -30.91 -4.03 -29.10
N GLY A 313 -29.83 -4.82 -29.14
CA GLY A 313 -28.46 -4.34 -28.94
C GLY A 313 -27.97 -4.35 -27.49
N THR A 314 -28.78 -4.81 -26.53
CA THR A 314 -28.34 -5.05 -25.15
C THR A 314 -27.89 -6.49 -24.96
N ARG A 315 -27.19 -6.73 -23.86
CA ARG A 315 -26.90 -8.09 -23.37
C ARG A 315 -27.54 -8.30 -22.02
N ILE A 316 -27.78 -9.55 -21.65
CA ILE A 316 -28.52 -9.88 -20.43
C ILE A 316 -27.86 -10.98 -19.63
N ILE A 317 -28.13 -10.99 -18.33
CA ILE A 317 -27.80 -12.08 -17.41
C ILE A 317 -29.09 -12.48 -16.71
N GLU A 318 -29.46 -13.76 -16.79
CA GLU A 318 -30.63 -14.29 -16.09
C GLU A 318 -30.31 -14.44 -14.61
N LEU A 319 -30.99 -13.69 -13.73
CA LEU A 319 -30.77 -13.76 -12.28
C LEU A 319 -31.58 -14.88 -11.66
N ASN A 320 -32.85 -14.96 -12.04
CA ASN A 320 -33.82 -15.96 -11.62
C ASN A 320 -34.93 -16.10 -12.69
N ASP A 321 -35.98 -16.88 -12.41
CA ASP A 321 -37.09 -17.14 -13.34
C ASP A 321 -37.93 -15.88 -13.67
N TYR A 322 -37.79 -14.81 -12.89
CA TYR A 322 -38.64 -13.61 -12.95
C TYR A 322 -37.88 -12.32 -13.21
N GLU A 323 -36.55 -12.31 -13.12
CA GLU A 323 -35.71 -11.13 -13.18
C GLU A 323 -34.47 -11.40 -14.03
N LEU A 324 -34.14 -10.42 -14.86
CA LEU A 324 -32.93 -10.39 -15.66
C LEU A 324 -32.20 -9.08 -15.40
N LEU A 325 -30.88 -9.14 -15.44
CA LEU A 325 -30.00 -7.98 -15.46
C LEU A 325 -29.73 -7.63 -16.92
N GLU A 326 -30.26 -6.51 -17.39
CA GLU A 326 -29.98 -5.99 -18.72
C GLU A 326 -28.81 -5.01 -18.67
N ILE A 327 -27.89 -5.16 -19.61
CA ILE A 327 -26.66 -4.39 -19.72
C ILE A 327 -26.67 -3.65 -21.05
N THR A 328 -26.69 -2.32 -20.98
CA THR A 328 -26.70 -1.43 -22.14
C THR A 328 -25.37 -0.72 -22.28
N LYS A 329 -24.81 -0.69 -23.48
CA LYS A 329 -23.63 0.09 -23.78
C LYS A 329 -24.05 1.53 -24.14
N ILE A 330 -23.48 2.52 -23.46
CA ILE A 330 -23.78 3.93 -23.74
C ILE A 330 -22.85 4.40 -24.87
N ASP A 331 -23.42 4.83 -26.00
CA ASP A 331 -22.67 5.15 -27.23
C ASP A 331 -21.72 6.36 -27.08
N ASP A 332 -21.97 7.27 -26.14
CA ASP A 332 -21.16 8.47 -25.91
C ASP A 332 -19.86 8.21 -25.13
N GLU A 333 -19.71 7.07 -24.46
CA GLU A 333 -18.46 6.67 -23.79
C GLU A 333 -18.27 5.15 -23.88
N PRO A 334 -17.27 4.64 -24.65
CA PRO A 334 -17.11 3.21 -24.93
C PRO A 334 -16.82 2.34 -23.71
N THR A 335 -16.60 2.94 -22.54
CA THR A 335 -16.31 2.29 -21.25
C THR A 335 -17.48 2.34 -20.27
N ARG A 336 -18.57 3.05 -20.57
CA ARG A 336 -19.70 3.20 -19.65
C ARG A 336 -20.83 2.23 -20.03
N TYR A 337 -21.14 1.34 -19.11
CA TYR A 337 -22.22 0.37 -19.22
C TYR A 337 -23.27 0.69 -18.17
N GLU A 338 -24.53 0.51 -18.53
CA GLU A 338 -25.66 0.69 -17.62
C GLU A 338 -26.23 -0.69 -17.26
N PHE A 339 -26.33 -0.94 -15.96
CA PHE A 339 -26.87 -2.18 -15.40
C PHE A 339 -28.28 -1.92 -14.85
N VAL A 340 -29.28 -2.59 -15.40
CA VAL A 340 -30.69 -2.42 -14.98
C VAL A 340 -31.34 -3.78 -14.76
N VAL A 341 -31.87 -3.99 -13.57
CA VAL A 341 -32.70 -5.17 -13.28
C VAL A 341 -34.11 -4.95 -13.84
N LYS A 342 -34.58 -5.89 -14.64
CA LYS A 342 -35.91 -5.88 -15.26
C LYS A 342 -36.63 -7.22 -15.03
N PRO A 343 -37.97 -7.23 -14.98
CA PRO A 343 -38.72 -8.47 -14.93
C PRO A 343 -38.58 -9.25 -16.24
N CYS A 344 -38.36 -10.57 -16.16
CA CYS A 344 -38.36 -11.46 -17.31
C CYS A 344 -39.78 -11.67 -17.84
N ILE A 345 -40.04 -11.10 -19.03
CA ILE A 345 -41.27 -11.35 -19.78
C ILE A 345 -40.98 -12.47 -20.77
N SER A 346 -41.29 -13.70 -20.40
CA SER A 346 -41.11 -14.86 -21.29
C SER A 346 -42.03 -14.79 -22.51
N ALA A 347 -41.52 -15.18 -23.67
CA ALA A 347 -42.32 -15.29 -24.90
C ALA A 347 -43.51 -16.28 -24.79
N ALA A 348 -43.49 -17.20 -23.83
CA ALA A 348 -44.55 -18.21 -23.66
C ALA A 348 -45.69 -17.79 -22.71
N ILE A 349 -45.41 -16.97 -21.69
CA ILE A 349 -46.36 -16.68 -20.57
C ILE A 349 -46.46 -15.16 -20.27
N GLY A 350 -45.52 -14.34 -20.74
CA GLY A 350 -45.30 -12.97 -20.26
C GLY A 350 -46.37 -11.92 -20.62
N HIS A 351 -47.29 -12.21 -21.54
CA HIS A 351 -48.33 -11.25 -21.96
C HIS A 351 -49.29 -10.82 -20.83
N GLN A 352 -49.37 -11.60 -19.75
CA GLN A 352 -50.28 -11.36 -18.63
C GLN A 352 -49.73 -10.33 -17.62
N PHE A 353 -48.42 -10.03 -17.68
CA PHE A 353 -47.73 -9.12 -16.76
C PHE A 353 -47.46 -7.74 -17.36
N ARG A 354 -47.91 -7.47 -18.60
CA ARG A 354 -47.92 -6.10 -19.13
C ARG A 354 -48.99 -5.31 -18.40
N THR A 355 -48.59 -4.55 -17.38
CA THR A 355 -49.42 -3.48 -16.82
C THR A 355 -49.76 -2.50 -17.95
N LYS A 356 -51.07 -2.22 -18.08
CA LYS A 356 -51.62 -1.28 -19.06
C LYS A 356 -51.18 0.15 -18.82
#